data_AF-A0A1G2U4I8-F1
#
_entry.id   AF-A0A1G2U4I8-F1
#
_cell.length_a   1.000
_cell.length_b   1.000
_cell.length_c   1.000
_cell.angle_alpha   90.00
_cell.angle_beta   90.00
_cell.angle_gamma   90.00
#
_symmetry.space_group_name_H-M   'P 1'
#
loop_
_entity.id
_entity.type
_entity.pdbx_description
1 polymer ?
#
loop_
_entity_poly.entity_id
_entity_poly.type
_entity_poly.pdbx_seq_one_letter_code
_entity_poly.pdbx_strand_id
1 'polypeptide(L)'
;MGKEDRTTFGQANHVLTLISQHNPSAADLDIICDGYITDLVMAAKARTLPVRDKFREACGLVKLAPIPLPPLLIPRGTVTVTLKERHNPDEFYRTRSGLFVQPDFRAGVIAEANPSEAGESFNLKYADLGRDASDSEIEEVLGKSHFFGETQVCAIVADFIAKQQNGEDGTLLNGGRANLFYTGSCVVDVHWYAGRGWRVVVWSRGGDEWRAGRRVFSPAPKQA
;
A
#
# COMPACT_ATOMS: atom_id res chain seq x y z
N MET A 1 -7.61 -10.65 44.08
CA MET A 1 -6.95 -9.34 43.92
C MET A 1 -6.95 -9.01 42.44
N GLY A 2 -7.93 -8.22 41.99
CA GLY A 2 -8.07 -7.84 40.58
C GLY A 2 -7.00 -6.83 40.20
N LYS A 3 -6.41 -6.97 39.01
CA LYS A 3 -5.55 -5.96 38.41
C LYS A 3 -6.41 -4.73 38.14
N GLU A 4 -6.26 -3.68 38.94
CA GLU A 4 -6.82 -2.37 38.61
C GLU A 4 -6.26 -1.91 37.27
N ASP A 5 -7.17 -1.66 36.34
CA ASP A 5 -6.90 -1.30 34.97
C ASP A 5 -6.49 0.17 34.90
N ARG A 6 -5.19 0.44 35.12
CA ARG A 6 -4.56 1.79 35.10
C ARG A 6 -4.81 2.60 33.81
N THR A 7 -5.39 1.99 32.79
CA THR A 7 -5.74 2.64 31.51
C THR A 7 -6.97 3.56 31.61
N THR A 8 -7.94 3.24 32.49
CA THR A 8 -9.20 3.99 32.59
C THR A 8 -9.05 5.36 33.26
N PHE A 9 -8.24 5.47 34.33
CA PHE A 9 -7.96 6.75 34.99
C PHE A 9 -7.17 7.72 34.11
N GLY A 10 -6.24 7.22 33.29
CA GLY A 10 -5.47 8.05 32.36
C GLY A 10 -6.34 8.68 31.28
N GLN A 11 -7.32 7.95 30.76
CA GLN A 11 -8.27 8.45 29.75
C GLN A 11 -9.26 9.45 30.35
N ALA A 12 -9.80 9.19 31.54
CA ALA A 12 -10.68 10.12 32.24
C ALA A 12 -9.96 11.45 32.57
N ASN A 13 -8.70 11.38 33.04
CA ASN A 13 -7.91 12.56 33.33
C ASN A 13 -7.58 13.36 32.05
N HIS A 14 -7.34 12.69 30.92
CA HIS A 14 -7.13 13.34 29.63
C HIS A 14 -8.38 14.08 29.15
N VAL A 15 -9.56 13.46 29.26
CA VAL A 15 -10.83 14.09 28.90
C VAL A 15 -11.13 15.30 29.79
N LEU A 16 -10.94 15.19 31.11
CA LEU A 16 -11.12 16.32 32.03
C LEU A 16 -10.10 17.46 31.79
N THR A 17 -8.87 17.12 31.39
CA THR A 17 -7.85 18.11 31.00
C THR A 17 -8.24 18.83 29.72
N LEU A 18 -8.77 18.12 28.72
CA LEU A 18 -9.27 18.74 27.49
C LEU A 18 -10.48 19.65 27.77
N ILE A 19 -11.39 19.22 28.65
CA ILE A 19 -12.54 20.03 29.06
C ILE A 19 -12.06 21.31 29.76
N SER A 20 -11.13 21.23 30.72
CA SER A 20 -10.66 22.41 31.45
C SER A 20 -9.90 23.41 30.58
N GLN A 21 -9.18 22.95 29.55
CA GLN A 21 -8.50 23.79 28.56
C GLN A 21 -9.46 24.67 27.73
N HIS A 22 -10.75 24.31 27.68
CA HIS A 22 -11.77 25.06 26.94
C HIS A 22 -12.63 25.98 27.82
N ASN A 23 -12.32 26.11 29.12
CA ASN A 23 -12.98 27.00 30.07
C ASN A 23 -14.53 26.95 30.03
N PRO A 24 -15.13 25.77 30.25
CA PRO A 24 -16.57 25.56 30.15
C PRO A 24 -17.33 26.40 31.18
N SER A 25 -18.56 26.77 30.86
CA SER A 25 -19.44 27.43 31.82
C SER A 25 -19.89 26.46 32.91
N ALA A 26 -20.38 26.99 34.04
CA ALA A 26 -20.96 26.16 35.10
C ALA A 26 -22.13 25.30 34.58
N ALA A 27 -22.93 25.84 33.65
CA ALA A 27 -24.03 25.11 33.03
C ALA A 27 -23.54 23.92 32.17
N ASP A 28 -22.40 24.06 31.50
CA ASP A 28 -21.80 22.96 30.73
C ASP A 28 -21.30 21.84 31.64
N LEU A 29 -20.75 22.20 32.80
CA LEU A 29 -20.30 21.24 33.81
C LEU A 29 -21.48 20.52 34.47
N ASP A 30 -22.60 21.21 34.70
CA ASP A 30 -23.82 20.60 35.24
C ASP A 30 -24.38 19.53 34.31
N ILE A 31 -24.40 19.78 32.99
CA ILE A 31 -24.82 18.79 31.98
C ILE A 31 -23.93 17.54 32.01
N ILE A 32 -22.61 17.73 32.19
CA ILE A 32 -21.66 16.61 32.29
C ILE A 32 -21.88 15.82 33.58
N CYS A 33 -22.15 16.51 34.68
CA CYS A 33 -22.39 15.93 36.01
C CYS A 33 -23.77 15.26 36.13
N ASP A 34 -24.77 15.62 35.31
CA ASP A 34 -26.13 15.08 35.32
C ASP A 34 -26.26 13.69 34.67
N GLY A 35 -25.16 12.95 34.58
CA GLY A 35 -25.16 11.57 34.08
C GLY A 35 -25.03 11.42 32.56
N TYR A 36 -24.88 12.53 31.80
CA TYR A 36 -24.72 12.47 30.35
C TYR A 36 -23.55 11.57 29.90
N ILE A 37 -22.42 11.60 30.62
CA ILE A 37 -21.29 10.69 30.36
C ILE A 37 -21.69 9.23 30.60
N THR A 38 -22.45 8.96 31.67
CA THR A 38 -22.94 7.62 31.99
C THR A 38 -23.84 7.09 30.89
N ASP A 39 -24.77 7.91 30.39
CA ASP A 39 -25.68 7.54 29.30
C ASP A 39 -24.92 7.26 28.00
N LEU A 40 -23.90 8.07 27.67
CA LEU A 40 -23.05 7.84 26.50
C LEU A 40 -22.30 6.49 26.59
N VAL A 41 -21.77 6.16 27.78
CA VAL A 41 -21.10 4.88 28.04
C VAL A 41 -22.08 3.72 27.91
N MET A 42 -23.30 3.86 28.42
CA MET A 42 -24.34 2.83 28.32
C MET A 42 -24.79 2.62 26.87
N ALA A 43 -24.98 3.69 26.10
CA ALA A 43 -25.29 3.61 24.67
C ALA A 43 -24.16 2.95 23.86
N ALA A 44 -22.91 3.23 24.19
CA ALA A 44 -21.74 2.59 23.57
C ALA A 44 -21.72 1.07 23.85
N LYS A 45 -21.93 0.68 25.11
CA LYS A 45 -22.00 -0.74 25.52
C LYS A 45 -23.14 -1.48 24.83
N ALA A 46 -24.29 -0.82 24.67
CA ALA A 46 -25.45 -1.37 23.96
C ALA A 46 -25.32 -1.33 22.42
N ARG A 47 -24.24 -0.72 21.87
CA ARG A 47 -24.06 -0.47 20.43
C ARG A 47 -25.23 0.31 19.80
N THR A 48 -25.84 1.21 20.57
CA THR A 48 -26.97 2.04 20.14
C THR A 48 -26.56 3.48 19.84
N LEU A 49 -25.27 3.82 19.97
CA LEU A 49 -24.77 5.14 19.57
C LEU A 49 -25.09 5.39 18.09
N PRO A 50 -25.68 6.55 17.77
CA PRO A 50 -25.90 6.92 16.38
C PRO A 50 -24.55 7.12 15.66
N VAL A 51 -24.55 7.02 14.34
CA VAL A 51 -23.37 7.37 13.53
C VAL A 51 -22.87 8.77 13.89
N ARG A 52 -21.55 8.96 13.84
CA ARG A 52 -20.86 10.16 14.34
C ARG A 52 -21.53 11.48 13.93
N ASP A 53 -21.98 11.60 12.68
CA ASP A 53 -22.61 12.82 12.17
C ASP A 53 -23.96 13.10 12.84
N LYS A 54 -24.79 12.07 13.07
CA LYS A 54 -26.07 12.21 13.77
C LYS A 54 -25.87 12.56 15.25
N PHE A 55 -24.84 11.99 15.89
CA PHE A 55 -24.47 12.37 17.26
C PHE A 55 -24.07 13.84 17.34
N ARG A 56 -23.24 14.31 16.41
CA ARG A 56 -22.80 15.70 16.33
C ARG A 56 -23.98 16.66 16.11
N GLU A 57 -24.87 16.32 15.19
CA GLU A 57 -26.10 17.08 14.93
C GLU A 57 -26.96 17.20 16.18
N ALA A 58 -27.22 16.09 16.89
CA ALA A 58 -27.99 16.09 18.13
C ALA A 58 -27.35 16.95 19.25
N CYS A 59 -26.03 17.11 19.22
CA CYS A 59 -25.28 17.94 20.16
C CYS A 59 -25.05 19.39 19.66
N GLY A 60 -25.61 19.79 18.51
CA GLY A 60 -25.37 21.11 17.92
C GLY A 60 -23.93 21.36 17.46
N LEU A 61 -23.14 20.30 17.24
CA LEU A 61 -21.74 20.39 16.82
C LEU A 61 -21.62 20.54 15.30
N VAL A 62 -20.72 21.40 14.85
CA VAL A 62 -20.40 21.58 13.42
C VAL A 62 -20.04 20.24 12.78
N LYS A 63 -20.60 19.92 11.60
CA LYS A 63 -20.21 18.72 10.85
C LYS A 63 -18.70 18.78 10.58
N LEU A 64 -17.97 17.71 10.94
CA LEU A 64 -16.54 17.68 10.65
C LEU A 64 -16.35 17.57 9.14
N ALA A 65 -15.39 18.33 8.62
CA ALA A 65 -14.87 18.05 7.30
C ALA A 65 -14.43 16.57 7.25
N PRO A 66 -14.71 15.85 6.16
CA PRO A 66 -14.13 14.53 5.95
C PRO A 66 -12.62 14.62 6.15
N ILE A 67 -12.05 13.70 6.92
CA ILE A 67 -10.59 13.58 6.98
C ILE A 67 -10.16 13.24 5.55
N PRO A 68 -9.30 14.04 4.90
CA PRO A 68 -8.86 13.74 3.56
C PRO A 68 -8.17 12.38 3.56
N LEU A 69 -8.57 11.52 2.63
CA LEU A 69 -7.91 10.22 2.47
C LEU A 69 -6.42 10.46 2.17
N PRO A 70 -5.53 9.59 2.66
CA PRO A 70 -4.14 9.61 2.25
C PRO A 70 -4.04 9.56 0.71
N PRO A 71 -3.03 10.22 0.11
CA PRO A 71 -2.76 10.09 -1.31
C PRO A 71 -2.65 8.61 -1.70
N LEU A 72 -3.26 8.23 -2.83
CA LEU A 72 -3.24 6.85 -3.28
C LEU A 72 -1.81 6.38 -3.57
N LEU A 73 -1.08 7.14 -4.38
CA LEU A 73 0.32 6.90 -4.69
C LEU A 73 1.18 7.96 -4.03
N ILE A 74 2.17 7.52 -3.25
CA ILE A 74 3.18 8.37 -2.62
C ILE A 74 4.46 8.23 -3.44
N PRO A 75 4.84 9.24 -4.27
CA PRO A 75 6.02 9.17 -5.11
C PRO A 75 7.28 8.90 -4.29
N ARG A 76 8.14 7.98 -4.76
CA ARG A 76 9.40 7.64 -4.09
C ARG A 76 10.63 7.97 -4.89
N GLY A 77 10.57 7.87 -6.21
CA GLY A 77 11.69 8.26 -7.05
C GLY A 77 11.59 7.74 -8.47
N THR A 78 12.71 7.91 -9.17
CA THR A 78 12.96 7.38 -10.51
C THR A 78 14.21 6.55 -10.50
N VAL A 79 14.28 5.56 -11.39
CA VAL A 79 15.45 4.69 -11.53
C VAL A 79 15.65 4.36 -13.01
N THR A 80 16.91 4.21 -13.41
CA THR A 80 17.28 3.73 -14.73
C THR A 80 17.91 2.36 -14.59
N VAL A 81 17.37 1.39 -15.31
CA VAL A 81 17.95 0.05 -15.46
C VAL A 81 18.69 0.01 -16.78
N THR A 82 20.00 -0.19 -16.75
CA THR A 82 20.82 -0.44 -17.94
C THR A 82 21.36 -1.86 -17.87
N LEU A 83 21.04 -2.68 -18.87
CA LEU A 83 21.45 -4.07 -18.90
C LEU A 83 22.96 -4.18 -19.16
N LYS A 84 23.68 -4.84 -18.25
CA LYS A 84 25.11 -5.09 -18.40
C LYS A 84 25.41 -6.21 -19.40
N GLU A 85 24.48 -7.16 -19.51
CA GLU A 85 24.56 -8.33 -20.36
C GLU A 85 23.21 -8.57 -21.02
N ARG A 86 23.19 -9.37 -22.08
CA ARG A 86 21.96 -9.77 -22.75
C ARG A 86 21.06 -10.52 -21.76
N HIS A 87 19.79 -10.14 -21.71
CA HIS A 87 18.78 -10.83 -20.91
C HIS A 87 17.96 -11.77 -21.79
N ASN A 88 17.95 -13.06 -21.45
CA ASN A 88 17.02 -14.04 -22.03
C ASN A 88 15.95 -14.42 -20.96
N PRO A 89 14.68 -14.00 -21.14
CA PRO A 89 13.61 -14.29 -20.18
C PRO A 89 13.45 -15.78 -19.84
N ASP A 90 13.52 -16.66 -20.84
CA ASP A 90 13.31 -18.10 -20.65
C ASP A 90 14.40 -18.77 -19.80
N GLU A 91 15.63 -18.29 -19.95
CA GLU A 91 16.78 -18.75 -19.18
C GLU A 91 16.75 -18.20 -17.76
N PHE A 92 16.50 -16.89 -17.61
CA PHE A 92 16.54 -16.25 -16.29
C PHE A 92 15.40 -16.72 -15.38
N TYR A 93 14.18 -16.84 -15.88
CA TYR A 93 13.00 -17.09 -15.05
C TYR A 93 12.72 -18.58 -14.80
N ARG A 94 13.77 -19.38 -14.62
CA ARG A 94 13.66 -20.77 -14.15
C ARG A 94 13.62 -20.81 -12.63
N THR A 95 12.61 -21.48 -12.09
CA THR A 95 12.51 -21.73 -10.64
C THR A 95 13.77 -22.44 -10.16
N ARG A 96 14.40 -21.89 -9.12
CA ARG A 96 15.66 -22.36 -8.53
C ARG A 96 15.74 -21.91 -7.07
N SER A 97 16.81 -22.29 -6.37
CA SER A 97 17.09 -21.74 -5.04
C SER A 97 17.17 -20.21 -5.12
N GLY A 98 16.40 -19.52 -4.27
CA GLY A 98 16.33 -18.05 -4.25
C GLY A 98 15.37 -17.41 -5.25
N LEU A 99 14.75 -18.16 -6.17
CA LEU A 99 13.76 -17.64 -7.11
C LEU A 99 12.66 -18.66 -7.42
N PHE A 100 11.43 -18.33 -7.09
CA PHE A 100 10.25 -19.06 -7.52
C PHE A 100 9.51 -18.27 -8.60
N VAL A 101 9.20 -18.94 -9.72
CA VAL A 101 8.43 -18.36 -10.83
C VAL A 101 7.15 -19.17 -11.01
N GLN A 102 6.00 -18.51 -10.95
CA GLN A 102 4.71 -19.16 -11.18
C GLN A 102 4.58 -19.62 -12.64
N PRO A 103 3.97 -20.79 -12.92
CA PRO A 103 3.71 -21.24 -14.28
C PRO A 103 2.98 -20.21 -15.15
N ASP A 104 2.00 -19.49 -14.58
CA ASP A 104 1.21 -18.49 -15.31
C ASP A 104 2.03 -17.27 -15.75
N PHE A 105 3.07 -16.89 -14.98
CA PHE A 105 4.02 -15.86 -15.43
C PHE A 105 4.77 -16.32 -16.68
N ARG A 106 5.14 -17.61 -16.75
CA ARG A 106 5.77 -18.16 -17.95
C ARG A 106 4.82 -18.15 -19.15
N ALA A 107 3.59 -18.61 -18.94
CA ALA A 107 2.60 -18.73 -20.01
C ALA A 107 2.09 -17.38 -20.53
N GLY A 108 1.95 -16.36 -19.66
CA GLY A 108 1.34 -15.09 -20.02
C GLY A 108 2.32 -13.93 -20.26
N VAL A 109 3.54 -13.99 -19.71
CA VAL A 109 4.52 -12.90 -19.84
C VAL A 109 5.76 -13.36 -20.59
N ILE A 110 6.38 -14.46 -20.17
CA ILE A 110 7.62 -14.94 -20.83
C ILE A 110 7.33 -15.36 -22.27
N ALA A 111 6.20 -16.01 -22.54
CA ALA A 111 5.82 -16.46 -23.89
C ALA A 111 5.76 -15.32 -24.92
N GLU A 112 5.46 -14.10 -24.48
CA GLU A 112 5.38 -12.89 -25.33
C GLU A 112 6.66 -12.04 -25.26
N ALA A 113 7.60 -12.38 -24.37
CA ALA A 113 8.83 -11.64 -24.16
C ALA A 113 9.94 -12.09 -25.12
N ASN A 114 10.68 -11.11 -25.66
CA ASN A 114 11.87 -11.34 -26.46
C ASN A 114 13.13 -11.14 -25.60
N PRO A 115 14.29 -11.67 -26.01
CA PRO A 115 15.56 -11.28 -25.42
C PRO A 115 15.83 -9.77 -25.55
N SER A 116 16.43 -9.19 -24.52
CA SER A 116 16.91 -7.79 -24.53
C SER A 116 18.43 -7.77 -24.60
N GLU A 117 19.00 -6.89 -25.40
CA GLU A 117 20.45 -6.80 -25.60
C GLU A 117 21.15 -5.99 -24.49
N ALA A 118 22.44 -6.25 -24.32
CA ALA A 118 23.27 -5.45 -23.42
C ALA A 118 23.28 -3.97 -23.85
N GLY A 119 23.29 -3.07 -22.88
CA GLY A 119 23.23 -1.62 -23.10
C GLY A 119 21.83 -1.04 -23.24
N GLU A 120 20.79 -1.88 -23.44
CA GLU A 120 19.41 -1.41 -23.37
C GLU A 120 19.11 -0.77 -22.01
N SER A 121 18.37 0.34 -22.04
CA SER A 121 18.09 1.14 -20.86
C SER A 121 16.61 1.46 -20.71
N PHE A 122 16.08 1.22 -19.51
CA PHE A 122 14.68 1.44 -19.15
C PHE A 122 14.60 2.46 -18.02
N ASN A 123 13.83 3.54 -18.24
CA ASN A 123 13.57 4.55 -17.23
C ASN A 123 12.22 4.28 -16.57
N LEU A 124 12.20 4.30 -15.24
CA LEU A 124 11.01 4.00 -14.46
C LEU A 124 10.82 5.04 -13.36
N LYS A 125 9.57 5.21 -12.96
CA LYS A 125 9.19 5.87 -11.70
C LYS A 125 8.50 4.85 -10.80
N TYR A 126 8.60 5.05 -9.50
CA TYR A 126 7.93 4.21 -8.53
C TYR A 126 7.36 5.01 -7.37
N ALA A 127 6.26 4.48 -6.83
CA ALA A 127 5.51 5.05 -5.73
C ALA A 127 5.05 3.93 -4.78
N ASP A 128 4.86 4.26 -3.51
CA ASP A 128 4.23 3.33 -2.58
C ASP A 128 2.72 3.60 -2.51
N LEU A 129 1.91 2.55 -2.32
CA LEU A 129 0.48 2.69 -2.02
C LEU A 129 0.30 3.29 -0.63
N GLY A 130 -0.35 4.45 -0.54
CA GLY A 130 -0.65 5.12 0.73
C GLY A 130 -1.91 4.59 1.44
N ARG A 131 -2.79 3.91 0.69
CA ARG A 131 -4.00 3.24 1.19
C ARG A 131 -4.31 2.02 0.33
N ASP A 132 -5.23 1.18 0.80
CA ASP A 132 -5.76 0.05 0.04
C ASP A 132 -6.47 0.56 -1.22
N ALA A 133 -6.30 -0.16 -2.34
CA ALA A 133 -6.84 0.25 -3.62
C ALA A 133 -7.00 -0.88 -4.63
N SER A 134 -8.00 -0.71 -5.49
CA SER A 134 -8.20 -1.55 -6.67
C SER A 134 -7.19 -1.24 -7.78
N ASP A 135 -7.03 -2.15 -8.75
CA ASP A 135 -6.26 -1.89 -9.96
C ASP A 135 -6.77 -0.64 -10.69
N SER A 136 -8.09 -0.50 -10.84
CA SER A 136 -8.69 0.64 -11.53
C SER A 136 -8.32 1.99 -10.90
N GLU A 137 -8.30 2.09 -9.57
CA GLU A 137 -7.89 3.32 -8.88
C GLU A 137 -6.40 3.62 -9.12
N ILE A 138 -5.55 2.59 -9.10
CA ILE A 138 -4.11 2.73 -9.34
C ILE A 138 -3.86 3.19 -10.78
N GLU A 139 -4.46 2.51 -11.76
CA GLU A 139 -4.32 2.82 -13.19
C GLU A 139 -4.83 4.24 -13.51
N GLU A 140 -5.93 4.69 -12.89
CA GLU A 140 -6.46 6.04 -13.04
C GLU A 140 -5.42 7.10 -12.65
N VAL A 141 -4.73 6.91 -11.52
CA VAL A 141 -3.68 7.83 -11.05
C VAL A 141 -2.41 7.74 -11.91
N LEU A 142 -2.06 6.55 -12.40
CA LEU A 142 -0.88 6.36 -13.25
C LEU A 142 -1.06 6.95 -14.66
N GLY A 143 -2.30 6.99 -15.17
CA GLY A 143 -2.64 7.52 -16.49
C GLY A 143 -2.34 6.54 -17.65
N LYS A 144 -2.50 6.99 -18.90
CA LYS A 144 -2.56 6.09 -20.08
C LYS A 144 -1.25 5.38 -20.47
N SER A 145 -0.10 5.82 -19.96
CA SER A 145 1.23 5.32 -20.38
C SER A 145 1.95 4.53 -19.28
N HIS A 146 1.20 3.78 -18.48
CA HIS A 146 1.73 3.12 -17.30
C HIS A 146 2.08 1.63 -17.50
N PHE A 147 1.69 1.04 -18.63
CA PHE A 147 1.97 -0.36 -18.94
C PHE A 147 3.42 -0.54 -19.41
N PHE A 148 4.09 -1.55 -18.86
CA PHE A 148 5.29 -2.11 -19.44
C PHE A 148 4.93 -3.09 -20.56
N GLY A 149 5.80 -3.19 -21.57
CA GLY A 149 5.82 -4.38 -22.42
C GLY A 149 6.37 -5.58 -21.66
N GLU A 150 5.97 -6.79 -22.06
CA GLU A 150 6.35 -8.06 -21.44
C GLU A 150 7.88 -8.25 -21.45
N THR A 151 8.53 -7.89 -22.56
CA THR A 151 9.99 -7.88 -22.68
C THR A 151 10.65 -6.93 -21.66
N GLN A 152 10.08 -5.74 -21.49
CA GLN A 152 10.64 -4.73 -20.59
C GLN A 152 10.53 -5.17 -19.13
N VAL A 153 9.35 -5.64 -18.70
CA VAL A 153 9.14 -6.05 -17.31
C VAL A 153 10.06 -7.22 -16.93
N CYS A 154 10.29 -8.18 -17.85
CA CYS A 154 11.25 -9.26 -17.65
C CYS A 154 12.67 -8.73 -17.42
N ALA A 155 13.17 -7.86 -18.30
CA ALA A 155 14.51 -7.30 -18.18
C ALA A 155 14.70 -6.49 -16.88
N ILE A 156 13.73 -5.63 -16.55
CA ILE A 156 13.74 -4.77 -15.36
C ILE A 156 13.75 -5.62 -14.08
N VAL A 157 12.80 -6.54 -13.95
CA VAL A 157 12.64 -7.35 -12.73
C VAL A 157 13.86 -8.25 -12.53
N ALA A 158 14.40 -8.81 -13.62
CA ALA A 158 15.62 -9.62 -13.54
C ALA A 158 16.82 -8.83 -13.02
N ASP A 159 17.03 -7.60 -13.50
CA ASP A 159 18.10 -6.72 -13.02
C ASP A 159 17.95 -6.38 -11.53
N PHE A 160 16.73 -6.05 -11.08
CA PHE A 160 16.49 -5.79 -9.66
C PHE A 160 16.73 -7.02 -8.78
N ILE A 161 16.23 -8.19 -9.18
CA ILE A 161 16.47 -9.44 -8.47
C ILE A 161 17.96 -9.77 -8.42
N ALA A 162 18.70 -9.57 -9.52
CA ALA A 162 20.13 -9.82 -9.58
C ALA A 162 20.96 -8.88 -8.67
N LYS A 163 20.46 -7.68 -8.38
CA LYS A 163 21.06 -6.71 -7.45
C LYS A 163 20.66 -6.97 -5.99
N GLN A 164 19.57 -7.70 -5.75
CA GLN A 164 19.02 -7.98 -4.43
C GLN A 164 18.83 -9.50 -4.22
N GLN A 165 19.81 -10.33 -4.61
CA GLN A 165 19.65 -11.79 -4.73
C GLN A 165 19.17 -12.47 -3.44
N ASN A 166 19.54 -11.94 -2.28
CA ASN A 166 19.18 -12.47 -0.97
C ASN A 166 18.19 -11.57 -0.21
N GLY A 167 17.45 -10.73 -0.95
CA GLY A 167 16.48 -9.81 -0.36
C GLY A 167 17.15 -8.64 0.37
N GLU A 168 18.35 -8.26 -0.04
CA GLU A 168 19.04 -7.07 0.46
C GLU A 168 18.24 -5.79 0.13
N ASP A 169 18.57 -4.71 0.82
CA ASP A 169 17.96 -3.41 0.57
C ASP A 169 18.24 -2.92 -0.85
N GLY A 170 17.23 -2.35 -1.49
CA GLY A 170 17.32 -1.86 -2.84
C GLY A 170 16.01 -1.27 -3.35
N THR A 171 15.80 -1.37 -4.65
CA THR A 171 14.65 -0.75 -5.32
C THR A 171 13.36 -1.56 -5.09
N LEU A 172 13.45 -2.89 -5.11
CA LEU A 172 12.34 -3.76 -4.73
C LEU A 172 12.17 -3.79 -3.22
N LEU A 173 10.92 -3.74 -2.77
CA LEU A 173 10.56 -4.05 -1.39
C LEU A 173 10.93 -5.51 -1.07
N ASN A 174 11.65 -5.70 0.03
CA ASN A 174 12.09 -7.01 0.56
C ASN A 174 11.31 -7.44 1.82
N GLY A 175 10.38 -6.62 2.32
CA GLY A 175 9.60 -6.91 3.54
C GLY A 175 8.37 -7.79 3.35
N GLY A 176 8.34 -8.67 2.35
CA GLY A 176 7.16 -9.51 2.03
C GLY A 176 6.01 -8.78 1.34
N ARG A 177 6.20 -7.52 0.98
CA ARG A 177 5.21 -6.72 0.25
C ARG A 177 5.45 -6.81 -1.25
N ALA A 178 4.37 -6.76 -2.03
CA ALA A 178 4.46 -6.80 -3.48
C ALA A 178 5.08 -5.54 -4.08
N ASN A 179 5.81 -5.78 -5.16
CA ASN A 179 6.23 -4.80 -6.14
C ASN A 179 5.43 -5.09 -7.41
N LEU A 180 4.59 -4.14 -7.79
CA LEU A 180 3.58 -4.28 -8.83
C LEU A 180 4.08 -3.65 -10.13
N PHE A 181 4.06 -4.42 -11.20
CA PHE A 181 4.37 -3.98 -12.56
C PHE A 181 3.19 -4.33 -13.46
N TYR A 182 2.52 -3.32 -14.00
CA TYR A 182 1.38 -3.50 -14.89
C TYR A 182 1.86 -3.76 -16.33
N THR A 183 1.40 -4.83 -16.95
CA THR A 183 1.54 -5.08 -18.40
C THR A 183 0.21 -4.85 -19.09
N GLY A 184 0.14 -4.98 -20.42
CA GLY A 184 -1.13 -4.86 -21.15
C GLY A 184 -2.19 -5.90 -20.76
N SER A 185 -1.78 -7.04 -20.18
CA SER A 185 -2.65 -8.18 -19.91
C SER A 185 -2.82 -8.53 -18.42
N CYS A 186 -1.84 -8.23 -17.58
CA CYS A 186 -1.83 -8.66 -16.18
C CYS A 186 -1.07 -7.71 -15.26
N VAL A 187 -1.03 -8.05 -13.97
CA VAL A 187 -0.14 -7.42 -13.00
C VAL A 187 0.92 -8.43 -12.58
N VAL A 188 2.19 -8.10 -12.79
CA VAL A 188 3.32 -8.88 -12.28
C VAL A 188 3.58 -8.45 -10.84
N ASP A 189 3.47 -9.40 -9.91
CA ASP A 189 3.80 -9.23 -8.50
C ASP A 189 5.14 -9.89 -8.22
N VAL A 190 6.09 -9.06 -7.78
CA VAL A 190 7.40 -9.49 -7.30
C VAL A 190 7.50 -9.23 -5.80
N HIS A 191 7.72 -10.26 -4.99
CA HIS A 191 7.91 -10.08 -3.55
C HIS A 191 8.96 -11.03 -2.99
N TRP A 192 9.61 -10.58 -1.91
CA TRP A 192 10.56 -11.39 -1.16
C TRP A 192 9.83 -12.28 -0.16
N TYR A 193 10.09 -13.59 -0.21
CA TYR A 193 9.63 -14.52 0.81
C TYR A 193 10.81 -14.90 1.71
N ALA A 194 10.78 -14.45 2.97
CA ALA A 194 11.86 -14.66 3.93
C ALA A 194 12.28 -16.14 4.01
N GLY A 195 13.58 -16.39 3.82
CA GLY A 195 14.17 -17.72 3.83
C GLY A 195 13.90 -18.59 2.59
N ARG A 196 13.17 -18.10 1.58
CA ARG A 196 12.90 -18.85 0.33
C ARG A 196 13.36 -18.15 -0.94
N GLY A 197 13.43 -16.82 -0.95
CA GLY A 197 13.85 -16.07 -2.13
C GLY A 197 12.77 -15.16 -2.69
N TRP A 198 13.04 -14.63 -3.88
CA TRP A 198 12.06 -13.87 -4.65
C TRP A 198 10.98 -14.78 -5.22
N ARG A 199 9.77 -14.25 -5.26
CA ARG A 199 8.64 -14.83 -5.98
C ARG A 199 8.22 -13.89 -7.09
N VAL A 200 8.02 -14.44 -8.28
CA VAL A 200 7.48 -13.74 -9.44
C VAL A 200 6.21 -14.44 -9.86
N VAL A 201 5.09 -13.75 -9.69
CA VAL A 201 3.74 -14.26 -9.90
C VAL A 201 2.93 -13.28 -10.74
N VAL A 202 1.82 -13.74 -11.32
CA VAL A 202 0.91 -12.88 -12.08
C VAL A 202 -0.49 -12.91 -11.49
N TRP A 203 -1.16 -11.77 -11.59
CA TRP A 203 -2.56 -11.62 -11.21
C TRP A 203 -3.35 -11.05 -12.39
N SER A 204 -4.57 -11.56 -12.57
CA SER A 204 -5.56 -10.91 -13.43
C SER A 204 -5.99 -9.58 -12.81
N ARG A 205 -6.28 -8.60 -13.65
CA ARG A 205 -6.79 -7.31 -13.20
C ARG A 205 -8.22 -7.41 -12.66
N GLY A 206 -8.56 -6.51 -11.75
CA GLY A 206 -9.93 -6.38 -11.22
C GLY A 206 -10.31 -7.48 -10.22
N GLY A 207 -9.31 -8.17 -9.66
CA GLY A 207 -9.47 -9.07 -8.54
C GLY A 207 -9.51 -8.33 -7.19
N ASP A 208 -8.85 -8.92 -6.20
CA ASP A 208 -8.77 -8.35 -4.85
C ASP A 208 -7.99 -7.02 -4.80
N GLU A 209 -8.29 -6.21 -3.78
CA GLU A 209 -7.60 -4.93 -3.53
C GLU A 209 -6.14 -5.13 -3.10
N TRP A 210 -5.28 -4.23 -3.58
CA TRP A 210 -3.90 -4.14 -3.16
C TRP A 210 -3.79 -3.35 -1.86
N ARG A 211 -3.30 -4.01 -0.82
CA ARG A 211 -3.07 -3.38 0.49
C ARG A 211 -2.02 -2.26 0.43
N ALA A 212 -2.21 -1.28 1.31
CA ALA A 212 -1.27 -0.19 1.56
C ALA A 212 0.16 -0.69 1.84
N GLY A 213 1.14 0.11 1.43
CA GLY A 213 2.57 -0.14 1.62
C GLY A 213 3.22 -1.05 0.57
N ARG A 214 2.46 -1.57 -0.41
CA ARG A 214 3.02 -2.16 -1.64
C ARG A 214 3.64 -1.07 -2.52
N ARG A 215 4.51 -1.45 -3.45
CA ARG A 215 5.17 -0.53 -4.37
C ARG A 215 4.68 -0.74 -5.79
N VAL A 216 4.40 0.35 -6.50
CA VAL A 216 3.95 0.35 -7.89
C VAL A 216 5.04 0.97 -8.75
N PHE A 217 5.40 0.28 -9.82
CA PHE A 217 6.32 0.74 -10.84
C PHE A 217 5.57 1.12 -12.12
N SER A 218 6.05 2.14 -12.82
CA SER A 218 5.54 2.51 -14.15
C SER A 218 6.65 3.09 -15.02
N PRO A 219 6.54 3.00 -16.36
CA PRO A 219 7.46 3.65 -17.27
C PRO A 219 7.57 5.16 -16.97
N ALA A 220 8.79 5.68 -17.04
CA ALA A 220 9.03 7.12 -17.08
C ALA A 220 9.26 7.54 -18.54
N PRO A 221 8.77 8.72 -18.96
CA PRO A 221 9.12 9.27 -20.27
C PRO A 221 10.64 9.32 -20.44
N LYS A 222 11.13 9.03 -21.65
CA LYS A 222 12.53 9.36 -21.98
C LYS A 222 12.69 10.88 -21.79
N GLN A 223 13.64 11.29 -20.96
CA GLN A 223 14.04 12.70 -20.94
C GLN A 223 14.55 13.02 -22.36
N ALA A 224 13.89 13.98 -23.00
CA ALA A 224 14.24 14.46 -24.34
C ALA A 224 15.56 15.23 -24.31
#